data_AF-A0A191V9C6-F1
#
_entry.id   AF-A0A191V9C6-F1
#
_cell.length_a   1.000
_cell.length_b   1.000
_cell.length_c   1.000
_cell.angle_alpha   90.00
_cell.angle_beta   90.00
_cell.angle_gamma   90.00
#
_symmetry.space_group_name_H-M   'P 1'
#
loop_
_entity.id
_entity.type
_entity.pdbx_description
1 polymer ?
#
loop_
_entity_poly.entity_id
_entity_poly.type
_entity_poly.pdbx_seq_one_letter_code
_entity_poly.pdbx_strand_id
1 'polypeptide(L)' 'MVLDEEFVREAGTAEPSARARMLAARWRREKPEPQPWRSDEPPAGWFFSKGRRRRWRRG' A
#
# COMPACT_ATOMS: atom_id res chain seq x y z
N MET A 1 -18.52 -14.87 -10.71
CA MET A 1 -18.48 -13.64 -11.52
C MET A 1 -17.02 -13.26 -11.70
N VAL A 2 -16.58 -13.12 -12.94
CA VAL A 2 -15.21 -12.73 -13.29
C VAL A 2 -15.31 -11.31 -13.87
N LEU A 3 -14.44 -10.41 -13.44
CA LEU A 3 -14.35 -9.07 -14.04
C LEU A 3 -13.58 -9.22 -15.35
N ASP A 4 -14.29 -9.08 -16.47
CA ASP A 4 -13.75 -9.27 -17.82
C ASP A 4 -13.37 -7.92 -18.47
N GLU A 5 -12.91 -7.99 -19.72
CA GLU A 5 -12.43 -6.84 -20.46
C GLU A 5 -13.56 -5.85 -20.84
N GLU A 6 -14.79 -6.35 -20.97
CA GLU A 6 -15.97 -5.51 -21.19
C GLU A 6 -16.26 -4.67 -19.94
N PHE A 7 -16.27 -5.30 -18.76
CA PHE A 7 -16.43 -4.63 -17.48
C PHE A 7 -15.42 -3.50 -17.25
N VAL A 8 -14.14 -3.73 -17.59
CA VAL A 8 -13.09 -2.70 -17.42
C VAL A 8 -13.31 -1.52 -18.37
N ARG A 9 -13.81 -1.76 -19.58
CA ARG A 9 -14.05 -0.72 -20.59
C ARG A 9 -15.25 0.15 -20.27
N GLU A 10 -16.27 -0.40 -19.60
CA GLU A 10 -17.46 0.34 -19.16
C GLU A 10 -17.21 1.26 -17.96
N ALA A 11 -16.08 1.09 -17.25
CA ALA A 11 -15.72 1.97 -16.15
C ALA A 11 -15.40 3.38 -16.66
N GLY A 12 -16.40 4.27 -16.59
CA GLY A 12 -16.25 5.68 -16.95
C GLY A 12 -15.08 6.34 -16.20
N THR A 13 -14.26 7.10 -16.92
CA THR A 13 -13.14 7.84 -16.35
C THR A 13 -13.62 9.17 -15.81
N ALA A 14 -13.60 9.34 -14.48
CA ALA A 14 -13.74 10.65 -13.87
C ALA A 14 -12.42 11.42 -13.99
N GLU A 15 -12.48 12.69 -14.42
CA GLU A 15 -11.31 13.56 -14.48
C GLU A 15 -10.59 13.56 -13.12
N PRO A 16 -9.26 13.38 -13.07
CA PRO A 16 -8.53 13.35 -11.82
C PRO A 16 -8.75 14.65 -11.04
N SER A 17 -9.16 14.49 -9.78
CA SER A 17 -9.27 15.62 -8.84
C SER A 17 -7.98 16.46 -8.87
N ALA A 18 -8.08 17.76 -8.59
CA ALA A 18 -6.90 18.63 -8.52
C ALA A 18 -5.78 18.03 -7.64
N ARG A 19 -6.16 17.36 -6.54
CA ARG A 19 -5.26 16.62 -5.65
C ARG A 19 -4.53 15.47 -6.35
N ALA A 20 -5.23 14.67 -7.15
CA ALA A 20 -4.62 13.57 -7.90
C ALA A 20 -3.58 14.10 -8.92
N ARG A 21 -3.88 15.21 -9.62
CA ARG A 21 -2.93 15.86 -10.53
C ARG A 21 -1.69 16.41 -9.79
N MET A 22 -1.88 17.01 -8.63
CA MET A 22 -0.77 17.47 -7.78
C MET A 22 0.12 16.32 -7.31
N LEU A 23 -0.48 15.20 -6.89
CA LEU A 23 0.26 14.01 -6.46
C LEU A 23 1.06 13.40 -7.62
N ALA A 24 0.44 13.29 -8.80
CA ALA A 24 1.11 12.81 -10.01
C ALA A 24 2.31 13.72 -10.38
N ALA A 25 2.15 15.04 -10.28
CA ALA A 25 3.24 15.98 -10.54
C ALA A 25 4.40 15.83 -9.54
N ARG A 26 4.10 15.59 -8.26
CA ARG A 26 5.11 15.29 -7.23
C ARG A 26 5.84 14.00 -7.56
N TRP A 27 5.14 12.90 -7.83
CA TRP A 27 5.77 11.60 -8.09
C TRP A 27 6.60 11.53 -9.36
N ARG A 28 6.32 12.36 -10.38
CA ARG A 28 7.20 12.48 -11.55
C ARG A 28 8.58 13.03 -11.19
N ARG A 29 8.68 13.86 -10.16
CA ARG A 29 9.95 14.45 -9.69
C ARG A 29 10.58 13.63 -8.57
N GLU A 30 9.75 13.12 -7.68
CA GLU A 30 10.12 12.42 -6.45
C GLU A 30 9.42 11.06 -6.45
N LYS A 31 9.85 10.17 -7.34
CA LYS A 31 9.32 8.82 -7.38
C LYS A 31 9.72 8.12 -6.08
N PRO A 32 8.80 7.43 -5.38
CA PRO A 32 9.18 6.61 -4.24
C PRO A 32 10.10 5.49 -4.70
N GLU A 33 11.12 5.20 -3.89
CA GLU A 33 11.94 4.01 -4.07
C GLU A 33 11.05 2.76 -3.97
N PRO A 34 11.34 1.71 -4.77
CA PRO A 34 10.58 0.47 -4.71
C PRO A 34 10.80 -0.18 -3.34
N GLN A 35 9.73 -0.20 -2.54
CA GLN A 35 9.72 -0.93 -1.28
C GLN A 35 9.25 -2.37 -1.52
N PRO A 36 9.77 -3.34 -0.75
CA PRO A 36 9.24 -4.70 -0.76
C PRO A 36 7.72 -4.70 -0.51
N TRP A 37 6.98 -5.50 -1.28
CA TRP A 37 5.52 -5.65 -1.14
C TRP A 37 5.07 -6.07 0.27
N ARG A 38 5.99 -6.66 1.03
CA ARG A 38 5.86 -6.93 2.46
C ARG A 38 7.03 -6.31 3.18
N SER A 39 6.71 -5.47 4.15
CA SER A 39 7.68 -5.09 5.18
C SER A 39 8.02 -6.33 6.00
N ASP A 40 9.30 -6.71 6.04
CA ASP A 40 9.78 -7.75 6.97
C ASP A 40 9.64 -7.28 8.43
N GLU A 41 9.59 -5.97 8.64
CA GLU A 41 9.33 -5.36 9.93
C GLU A 41 7.83 -5.29 10.20
N PRO A 42 7.34 -5.89 11.30
CA PRO A 42 5.94 -5.75 11.68
C PRO A 42 5.64 -4.27 11.95
N PRO A 43 4.50 -3.74 11.48
CA PRO A 43 4.12 -2.36 11.79
C PRO A 43 4.09 -2.17 13.31
N ALA A 44 4.56 -1.01 13.77
CA ALA A 44 4.66 -0.67 15.18
C ALA A 44 3.32 -0.97 15.89
N GLY A 45 3.32 -2.00 16.76
CA GLY A 45 2.14 -2.41 17.51
C GLY A 45 1.57 -3.80 17.22
N TRP A 46 2.12 -4.59 16.29
CA TRP A 46 1.59 -5.95 16.09
C TRP A 46 1.79 -6.82 17.34
N PHE A 47 0.67 -7.23 17.96
CA PHE A 47 0.61 -8.02 19.18
C PHE A 47 1.36 -9.37 19.12
N PHE A 48 1.71 -9.84 17.92
CA PHE A 48 2.39 -11.13 17.67
C PHE A 48 3.85 -11.01 17.23
N SER A 49 4.48 -9.85 17.34
CA SER A 49 5.91 -9.74 17.01
C SER A 49 6.75 -10.69 17.88
N LYS A 50 7.68 -11.43 17.26
CA LYS A 50 8.57 -12.39 17.93
C LYS A 50 9.36 -11.77 19.09
N GLY A 51 9.62 -10.46 19.02
CA GLY A 51 10.27 -9.68 20.08
C GLY A 51 9.50 -9.71 21.41
N ARG A 52 8.17 -9.62 21.37
CA ARG A 52 7.33 -9.72 22.57
C ARG A 52 7.28 -11.17 23.10
N ARG A 53 7.27 -12.18 22.22
CA ARG A 53 7.27 -13.61 22.61
C ARG A 53 8.52 -14.02 23.43
N ARG A 54 9.69 -13.44 23.12
CA ARG A 54 10.93 -13.70 23.86
C ARG A 54 10.89 -13.19 25.31
N ARG A 55 10.12 -12.13 25.59
CA ARG A 55 9.99 -11.55 26.94
C ARG A 55 9.09 -12.39 27.86
N TRP A 56 8.11 -13.11 27.30
CA TRP A 56 7.15 -13.90 28.07
C TRP A 56 7.66 -15.30 28.45
N ARG A 57 8.74 -15.80 27.84
CA ARG A 57 9.34 -17.11 28.17
C ARG A 57 10.45 -17.05 29.22
N ARG A 58 10.67 -15.89 29.85
CA ARG A 58 11.65 -15.68 30.93
C ARG A 58 10.99 -15.25 32.25
N GLY A 59 9.67 -15.43 32.36
CA GLY A 59 8.90 -15.24 33.58
C GLY A 59 8.30 -16.56 34.04
#